data_AF-A0A081BG99-F1
#
_entry.id   AF-A0A081BG99-F1
#
_cell.length_a   1.000
_cell.length_b   1.000
_cell.length_c   1.000
_cell.angle_alpha   90.00
_cell.angle_beta   90.00
_cell.angle_gamma   90.00
#
_symmetry.space_group_name_H-M   'P 1'
#
loop_
_entity.id
_entity.type
_entity.pdbx_description
1 polymer ?
#
loop_
_entity_poly.entity_id
_entity_poly.type
_entity_poly.pdbx_seq_one_letter_code
_entity_poly.pdbx_strand_id
1 'polypeptide(L)'
;MMLLFAGVSEPVFAKTTPSFLSVTKIHTKKAAKKYKAKIAKSYNLSYGYQTGFTKTNRIAIYDATHSTAMNLSLNRAISDWNAKLGREVFYQGTAKKHTITLKFTTPPSTATPSGVAWWISKSRHINVSKPYFNGELLDITKLMKHNYLNSSYQELPIDQANTMIDTELAGSARIVEFSRILDHEMGHALGMKHSKNSHNLMYKGVGYGDIYQFDDVYHGRLNVNLITKNDLARAKAGIKMYDLLH
;
A
#
# COMPACT_ATOMS: atom_id res chain seq x y z
N MET A 1 -46.04 -34.21 -44.90
CA MET A 1 -46.46 -33.82 -43.53
C MET A 1 -45.21 -33.65 -42.69
N MET A 2 -44.75 -32.41 -42.50
CA MET A 2 -43.79 -32.05 -41.45
C MET A 2 -43.89 -30.54 -41.21
N LEU A 3 -44.49 -30.17 -40.08
CA LEU A 3 -44.50 -28.82 -39.51
C LEU A 3 -43.13 -28.52 -38.91
N LEU A 4 -42.57 -27.33 -39.15
CA LEU A 4 -41.49 -26.78 -38.35
C LEU A 4 -41.74 -25.30 -38.02
N PHE A 5 -41.54 -25.02 -36.74
CA PHE A 5 -42.01 -23.88 -35.96
C PHE A 5 -41.32 -22.55 -36.31
N ALA A 6 -42.10 -21.46 -36.26
CA ALA A 6 -41.60 -20.10 -36.18
C ALA A 6 -41.05 -19.83 -34.76
N GLY A 7 -39.74 -19.61 -34.66
CA GLY A 7 -39.10 -19.15 -33.42
C GLY A 7 -39.32 -17.66 -33.21
N VAL A 8 -39.97 -17.31 -32.11
CA VAL A 8 -40.16 -15.92 -31.67
C VAL A 8 -38.84 -15.46 -31.02
N SER A 9 -38.21 -14.42 -31.58
CA SER A 9 -37.02 -13.80 -30.98
C SER A 9 -37.41 -12.98 -29.76
N GLU A 10 -36.96 -13.38 -28.57
CA GLU A 10 -37.07 -12.54 -27.37
C GLU A 10 -36.15 -11.30 -27.48
N PRO A 11 -36.60 -10.13 -27.02
CA PRO A 11 -35.77 -8.93 -27.01
C PRO A 11 -34.66 -9.07 -25.97
N VAL A 12 -33.41 -9.15 -26.45
CA VAL A 12 -32.22 -9.04 -25.62
C VAL A 12 -32.15 -7.64 -25.03
N PHE A 13 -32.54 -7.47 -23.76
CA PHE A 13 -32.31 -6.23 -23.04
C PHE A 13 -30.81 -6.01 -22.87
N ALA A 14 -30.28 -5.02 -23.59
CA ALA A 14 -28.92 -4.54 -23.43
C ALA A 14 -28.68 -4.12 -21.97
N LYS A 15 -27.90 -4.92 -21.25
CA LYS A 15 -27.44 -4.63 -19.89
C LYS A 15 -26.55 -3.39 -19.94
N THR A 16 -27.12 -2.21 -19.73
CA THR A 16 -26.40 -0.94 -19.71
C THR A 16 -25.20 -1.05 -18.75
N THR A 17 -24.00 -1.07 -19.32
CA THR A 17 -22.77 -1.09 -18.54
C THR A 17 -22.77 0.17 -17.66
N PRO A 18 -22.65 0.06 -16.32
CA PRO A 18 -22.70 1.23 -15.45
C PRO A 18 -21.64 2.23 -15.87
N SER A 19 -22.07 3.44 -16.29
CA SER A 19 -21.14 4.49 -16.70
C SER A 19 -20.19 4.85 -15.56
N PHE A 20 -18.89 4.68 -15.80
CA PHE A 20 -17.85 5.06 -14.86
C PHE A 20 -17.93 6.56 -14.60
N LEU A 21 -18.18 6.96 -13.34
CA LEU A 21 -18.21 8.37 -12.99
C LEU A 21 -16.81 8.83 -12.62
N SER A 22 -16.21 9.66 -13.47
CA SER A 22 -14.91 10.26 -13.16
C SER A 22 -15.03 11.30 -12.05
N VAL A 23 -14.16 11.20 -11.05
CA VAL A 23 -14.04 12.19 -9.97
C VAL A 23 -13.61 13.57 -10.49
N THR A 24 -13.00 13.65 -11.68
CA THR A 24 -12.58 14.92 -12.28
C THR A 24 -13.76 15.86 -12.53
N LYS A 25 -14.95 15.33 -12.81
CA LYS A 25 -16.19 16.10 -13.08
C LYS A 25 -16.90 16.61 -11.81
N ILE A 26 -16.40 16.27 -10.62
CA ILE A 26 -17.00 16.68 -9.35
C ILE A 26 -16.27 17.93 -8.85
N HIS A 27 -16.95 19.07 -8.78
CA HIS A 27 -16.30 20.35 -8.43
C HIS A 27 -16.89 21.03 -7.18
N THR A 28 -18.04 20.57 -6.70
CA THR A 28 -18.76 21.22 -5.59
C THR A 28 -19.09 20.23 -4.48
N LYS A 29 -19.24 20.74 -3.25
CA LYS A 29 -19.71 19.97 -2.10
C LYS A 29 -21.08 19.32 -2.34
N LYS A 30 -21.99 20.04 -3.01
CA LYS A 30 -23.31 19.52 -3.39
C LYS A 30 -23.18 18.32 -4.35
N ALA A 31 -22.34 18.42 -5.38
CA ALA A 31 -22.09 17.33 -6.30
C ALA A 31 -21.38 16.15 -5.61
N ALA A 32 -20.38 16.43 -4.77
CA ALA A 32 -19.67 15.41 -4.00
C ALA A 32 -20.63 14.63 -3.08
N LYS A 33 -21.53 15.31 -2.36
CA LYS A 33 -22.59 14.66 -1.56
C LYS A 33 -23.50 13.78 -2.43
N LYS A 34 -23.99 14.31 -3.56
CA LYS A 34 -24.87 13.59 -4.49
C LYS A 34 -24.23 12.32 -5.04
N TYR A 35 -22.95 12.37 -5.42
CA TYR A 35 -22.27 11.28 -6.11
C TYR A 35 -21.34 10.45 -5.22
N LYS A 36 -21.32 10.70 -3.91
CA LYS A 36 -20.42 10.09 -2.93
C LYS A 36 -20.35 8.56 -3.06
N ALA A 37 -21.51 7.89 -3.09
CA ALA A 37 -21.60 6.43 -3.18
C ALA A 37 -21.12 5.89 -4.54
N LYS A 38 -21.44 6.59 -5.65
CA LYS A 38 -21.00 6.18 -7.00
C LYS A 38 -19.49 6.28 -7.14
N ILE A 39 -18.87 7.37 -6.66
CA ILE A 39 -17.41 7.53 -6.64
C ILE A 39 -16.76 6.46 -5.77
N ALA A 40 -17.29 6.18 -4.57
CA ALA A 40 -16.75 5.13 -3.71
C ALA A 40 -16.77 3.76 -4.38
N LYS A 41 -17.84 3.44 -5.12
CA LYS A 41 -17.92 2.20 -5.89
C LYS A 41 -16.92 2.18 -7.05
N SER A 42 -16.86 3.25 -7.84
CA SER A 42 -15.99 3.34 -9.03
C SER A 42 -14.49 3.27 -8.70
N TYR A 43 -14.07 3.89 -7.59
CA TYR A 43 -12.67 3.92 -7.18
C TYR A 43 -12.35 2.95 -6.03
N ASN A 44 -13.32 2.13 -5.63
CA ASN A 44 -13.20 1.17 -4.53
C ASN A 44 -12.64 1.83 -3.24
N LEU A 45 -13.39 2.82 -2.74
CA LEU A 45 -13.04 3.64 -1.58
C LEU A 45 -13.94 3.34 -0.36
N SER A 46 -13.40 3.60 0.81
CA SER A 46 -14.07 3.67 2.10
C SER A 46 -13.75 5.02 2.74
N TYR A 47 -14.69 5.96 2.72
CA TYR A 47 -14.48 7.28 3.34
C TYR A 47 -14.31 7.19 4.86
N GLY A 48 -14.80 6.12 5.50
CA GLY A 48 -14.57 5.86 6.92
C GLY A 48 -13.10 5.57 7.27
N TYR A 49 -12.23 5.31 6.28
CA TYR A 49 -10.80 5.14 6.53
C TYR A 49 -10.02 6.46 6.52
N GLN A 50 -10.62 7.56 6.04
CA GLN A 50 -9.97 8.87 5.89
C GLN A 50 -9.94 9.67 7.20
N THR A 51 -9.66 9.01 8.32
CA THR A 51 -9.67 9.63 9.65
C THR A 51 -8.34 10.29 10.01
N GLY A 52 -7.28 10.05 9.23
CA GLY A 52 -5.96 10.60 9.44
C GLY A 52 -5.75 12.00 8.85
N PHE A 53 -6.69 12.55 8.08
CA PHE A 53 -6.54 13.88 7.51
C PHE A 53 -6.69 15.00 8.57
N THR A 54 -5.83 15.99 8.47
CA THR A 54 -5.98 17.31 9.10
C THR A 54 -7.00 18.18 8.35
N LYS A 55 -7.38 19.32 8.93
CA LYS A 55 -8.22 20.34 8.28
C LYS A 55 -7.60 20.91 6.99
N THR A 56 -6.29 20.78 6.80
CA THR A 56 -5.56 21.25 5.61
C THR A 56 -5.26 20.11 4.64
N ASN A 57 -5.98 18.99 4.72
CA ASN A 57 -5.88 17.84 3.82
C ASN A 57 -4.47 17.19 3.78
N ARG A 58 -3.76 17.25 4.92
CA ARG A 58 -2.48 16.57 5.12
C ARG A 58 -2.57 15.52 6.23
N ILE A 59 -1.68 14.53 6.21
CA ILE A 59 -1.60 13.44 7.17
C ILE A 59 -0.21 13.46 7.82
N ALA A 60 -0.15 13.66 9.13
CA ALA A 60 1.08 13.62 9.93
C ALA A 60 1.25 12.24 10.55
N ILE A 61 2.34 11.55 10.26
CA ILE A 61 2.61 10.21 10.81
C ILE A 61 3.72 10.31 11.84
N TYR A 62 3.41 10.03 13.10
CA TYR A 62 4.41 9.89 14.16
C TYR A 62 4.86 8.43 14.27
N ASP A 63 6.15 8.21 14.10
CA ASP A 63 6.79 6.91 14.36
C ASP A 63 7.04 6.73 15.87
N ALA A 64 6.16 5.98 16.53
CA ALA A 64 6.27 5.58 17.92
C ALA A 64 6.96 4.23 18.11
N THR A 65 7.55 3.65 17.06
CA THR A 65 8.28 2.38 17.17
C THR A 65 9.67 2.55 17.78
N HIS A 66 10.23 3.77 17.70
CA HIS A 66 11.61 4.09 18.08
C HIS A 66 12.68 3.26 17.35
N SER A 67 12.34 2.67 16.20
CA SER A 67 13.27 1.90 15.38
C SER A 67 13.82 2.75 14.25
N THR A 68 15.15 2.83 14.12
CA THR A 68 15.80 3.50 12.99
C THR A 68 15.37 2.91 11.65
N ALA A 69 15.29 1.59 11.55
CA ALA A 69 14.85 0.92 10.32
C ALA A 69 13.41 1.28 9.95
N MET A 70 12.50 1.34 10.94
CA MET A 70 11.12 1.75 10.71
C MET A 70 11.02 3.22 10.32
N ASN A 71 11.82 4.10 10.95
CA ASN A 71 11.85 5.51 10.60
C ASN A 71 12.29 5.72 9.14
N LEU A 72 13.36 5.04 8.70
CA LEU A 72 13.81 5.08 7.32
C LEU A 72 12.75 4.54 6.35
N SER A 73 12.09 3.44 6.74
CA SER A 73 10.98 2.85 5.97
C SER A 73 9.81 3.83 5.80
N LEU A 74 9.43 4.52 6.87
CA LEU A 74 8.37 5.51 6.86
C LEU A 74 8.73 6.72 6.00
N ASN A 75 9.95 7.25 6.13
CA ASN A 75 10.41 8.37 5.32
C ASN A 75 10.36 8.05 3.82
N ARG A 76 10.75 6.82 3.45
CA ARG A 76 10.64 6.35 2.07
C ARG A 76 9.19 6.27 1.60
N ALA A 77 8.29 5.66 2.36
CA ALA A 77 6.86 5.57 2.00
C ALA A 77 6.20 6.96 1.86
N ILE A 78 6.54 7.90 2.75
CA ILE A 78 6.12 9.32 2.64
C ILE A 78 6.60 9.93 1.33
N SER A 79 7.88 9.75 1.01
CA SER A 79 8.48 10.24 -0.23
C SER A 79 7.78 9.64 -1.45
N ASP A 80 7.55 8.33 -1.44
CA ASP A 80 6.95 7.60 -2.56
C ASP A 80 5.53 8.09 -2.86
N TRP A 81 4.68 8.24 -1.85
CA TRP A 81 3.34 8.80 -2.04
C TRP A 81 3.38 10.25 -2.51
N ASN A 82 4.16 11.11 -1.86
CA ASN A 82 4.21 12.52 -2.20
C ASN A 82 4.74 12.75 -3.63
N ALA A 83 5.76 12.01 -4.05
CA ALA A 83 6.30 12.05 -5.41
C ALA A 83 5.24 11.67 -6.45
N LYS A 84 4.48 10.60 -6.24
CA LYS A 84 3.42 10.16 -7.17
C LYS A 84 2.22 11.10 -7.19
N LEU A 85 1.88 11.69 -6.04
CA LEU A 85 0.80 12.66 -5.92
C LEU A 85 1.17 14.03 -6.51
N GLY A 86 2.45 14.35 -6.58
CA GLY A 86 2.96 15.66 -7.03
C GLY A 86 2.73 16.77 -6.00
N ARG A 87 2.46 16.41 -4.74
CA ARG A 87 2.28 17.35 -3.62
C ARG A 87 2.48 16.63 -2.28
N GLU A 88 2.80 17.41 -1.25
CA GLU A 88 2.87 16.90 0.12
C GLU A 88 1.47 16.62 0.68
N VAL A 89 1.13 15.33 0.77
CA VAL A 89 -0.05 14.85 1.49
C VAL A 89 0.36 14.21 2.81
N PHE A 90 1.45 13.45 2.82
CA PHE A 90 2.00 12.83 4.02
C PHE A 90 3.23 13.59 4.50
N TYR A 91 3.46 13.60 5.81
CA TYR A 91 4.65 14.18 6.40
C TYR A 91 4.98 13.52 7.73
N GLN A 92 6.25 13.61 8.11
CA GLN A 92 6.72 13.13 9.40
C GLN A 92 6.14 14.01 10.52
N GLY A 93 5.40 13.38 11.42
CA GLY A 93 4.85 13.99 12.63
C GLY A 93 5.76 13.79 13.83
N THR A 94 5.36 14.39 14.96
CA THR A 94 5.99 14.19 16.26
C THR A 94 4.96 13.67 17.26
N ALA A 95 5.43 13.18 18.42
CA ALA A 95 4.54 12.74 19.50
C ALA A 95 3.50 13.81 19.89
N LYS A 96 3.84 15.10 19.79
CA LYS A 96 2.93 16.22 20.11
C LYS A 96 2.09 16.69 18.91
N LYS A 97 2.55 16.46 17.68
CA LYS A 97 1.93 16.95 16.45
C LYS A 97 1.87 15.84 15.40
N HIS A 98 0.82 15.02 15.48
CA HIS A 98 0.52 13.99 14.49
C HIS A 98 -0.98 13.78 14.33
N THR A 99 -1.38 13.06 13.28
CA THR A 99 -2.75 12.58 13.07
C THR A 99 -2.84 11.07 13.00
N ILE A 100 -1.72 10.40 12.71
CA ILE A 100 -1.56 8.95 12.72
C ILE A 100 -0.36 8.59 13.59
N THR A 101 -0.48 7.50 14.35
CA THR A 101 0.65 6.89 15.06
C THR A 101 1.02 5.56 14.42
N LEU A 102 2.27 5.42 14.00
CA LEU A 102 2.88 4.16 13.62
C LEU A 102 3.46 3.50 14.87
N LYS A 103 3.09 2.25 15.15
CA LYS A 103 3.59 1.55 16.36
C LYS A 103 3.67 0.04 16.18
N PHE A 104 4.51 -0.58 16.99
CA PHE A 104 4.51 -2.03 17.13
C PHE A 104 3.34 -2.51 17.98
N THR A 105 2.78 -3.65 17.59
CA THR A 105 1.79 -4.37 18.37
C THR A 105 2.06 -5.86 18.33
N THR A 106 1.73 -6.57 19.40
CA THR A 106 1.47 -8.00 19.31
C THR A 106 0.09 -8.15 18.65
N PRO A 107 -0.06 -8.92 17.56
CA PRO A 107 -1.36 -9.09 16.93
C PRO A 107 -2.38 -9.61 17.95
N PRO A 108 -3.61 -9.08 18.03
CA PRO A 108 -4.66 -9.71 18.83
C PRO A 108 -4.93 -11.11 18.31
N SER A 109 -5.36 -12.06 19.16
CA SER A 109 -5.66 -13.44 18.77
C SER A 109 -6.73 -13.56 17.67
N THR A 110 -7.47 -12.47 17.42
CA THR A 110 -8.53 -12.33 16.40
C THR A 110 -8.07 -11.61 15.13
N ALA A 111 -6.83 -11.10 15.07
CA ALA A 111 -6.26 -10.67 13.80
C ALA A 111 -6.10 -11.89 12.91
N THR A 112 -6.42 -11.75 11.63
CA THR A 112 -6.15 -12.81 10.66
C THR A 112 -4.66 -13.18 10.79
N PRO A 113 -4.29 -14.47 10.96
CA PRO A 113 -2.94 -14.89 11.33
C PRO A 113 -1.79 -14.46 10.39
N SER A 114 -2.09 -13.80 9.27
CA SER A 114 -1.16 -13.48 8.19
C SER A 114 -0.94 -11.97 7.94
N GLY A 115 -1.53 -11.08 8.73
CA GLY A 115 -1.30 -9.63 8.55
C GLY A 115 0.03 -9.17 9.15
N VAL A 116 0.84 -8.44 8.39
CA VAL A 116 2.12 -7.85 8.84
C VAL A 116 1.95 -6.43 9.39
N ALA A 117 0.96 -5.69 8.89
CA ALA A 117 0.57 -4.38 9.38
C ALA A 117 -0.93 -4.11 9.13
N TRP A 118 -1.49 -3.11 9.82
CA TRP A 118 -2.89 -2.72 9.69
C TRP A 118 -3.14 -1.23 9.98
N TRP A 119 -3.85 -0.56 9.07
CA TRP A 119 -4.48 0.73 9.30
C TRP A 119 -5.78 0.59 10.09
N ILE A 120 -5.76 1.04 11.35
CA ILE A 120 -6.91 1.04 12.25
C ILE A 120 -7.51 2.45 12.32
N SER A 121 -8.37 2.76 11.37
CA SER A 121 -8.98 4.10 11.21
C SER A 121 -9.61 4.70 12.48
N LYS A 122 -10.28 3.89 13.31
CA LYS A 122 -10.94 4.37 14.54
C LYS A 122 -9.94 4.92 15.57
N SER A 123 -8.80 4.26 15.74
CA SER A 123 -7.74 4.67 16.67
C SER A 123 -6.63 5.48 15.99
N ARG A 124 -6.70 5.64 14.66
CA ARG A 124 -5.71 6.33 13.83
C ARG A 124 -4.30 5.77 14.00
N HIS A 125 -4.20 4.45 14.04
CA HIS A 125 -2.93 3.77 14.15
C HIS A 125 -2.60 2.99 12.88
N ILE A 126 -1.33 3.03 12.47
CA ILE A 126 -0.73 1.98 11.67
C ILE A 126 -0.02 1.05 12.65
N ASN A 127 -0.58 -0.14 12.84
CA ASN A 127 0.01 -1.15 13.71
C ASN A 127 0.87 -2.08 12.87
N VAL A 128 2.12 -2.30 13.28
CA VAL A 128 3.02 -3.30 12.68
C VAL A 128 3.20 -4.46 13.63
N SER A 129 3.17 -5.69 13.12
CA SER A 129 3.40 -6.90 13.90
C SER A 129 4.82 -6.91 14.47
N LYS A 130 4.96 -6.81 15.79
CA LYS A 130 6.26 -6.86 16.47
C LYS A 130 7.00 -8.19 16.25
N PRO A 131 6.33 -9.36 16.35
CA PRO A 131 6.99 -10.63 16.06
C PRO A 131 7.53 -10.70 14.63
N TYR A 132 6.74 -10.25 13.66
CA TYR A 132 7.17 -10.22 12.25
C TYR A 132 8.38 -9.30 12.07
N PHE A 133 8.29 -8.06 12.57
CA PHE A 133 9.39 -7.10 12.51
C PHE A 133 10.67 -7.68 13.10
N ASN A 134 10.61 -8.36 14.25
CA ASN A 134 11.78 -8.92 14.91
C ASN A 134 12.39 -10.12 14.16
N GLY A 135 11.58 -10.96 13.52
CA GLY A 135 12.05 -12.14 12.79
C GLY A 135 12.55 -11.85 11.38
N GLU A 136 11.97 -10.87 10.71
CA GLU A 136 12.17 -10.63 9.28
C GLU A 136 13.63 -10.38 8.88
N LEU A 137 14.43 -9.67 9.70
CA LEU A 137 15.84 -9.45 9.38
C LEU A 137 16.59 -10.79 9.26
N LEU A 138 16.34 -11.72 10.17
CA LEU A 138 16.96 -13.04 10.14
C LEU A 138 16.51 -13.86 8.94
N ASP A 139 15.22 -13.77 8.59
CA ASP A 139 14.66 -14.47 7.44
C ASP A 139 15.23 -13.92 6.12
N ILE A 140 15.33 -12.60 5.98
CA ILE A 140 15.97 -11.94 4.84
C ILE A 140 17.43 -12.38 4.72
N THR A 141 18.22 -12.30 5.80
CA THR A 141 19.62 -12.73 5.80
C THR A 141 19.75 -14.18 5.34
N LYS A 142 18.97 -15.10 5.91
CA LYS A 142 19.03 -16.53 5.57
C LYS A 142 18.64 -16.79 4.12
N LEU A 143 17.52 -16.24 3.67
CA LEU A 143 17.01 -16.46 2.31
C LEU A 143 17.92 -15.83 1.26
N MET A 144 18.48 -14.65 1.53
CA MET A 144 19.42 -14.00 0.61
C MET A 144 20.71 -14.79 0.43
N LYS A 145 21.29 -15.29 1.53
CA LYS A 145 22.47 -16.18 1.48
C LYS A 145 22.16 -17.48 0.74
N HIS A 146 21.00 -18.09 1.02
CA HIS A 146 20.56 -19.28 0.34
C HIS A 146 20.39 -19.06 -1.17
N ASN A 147 19.71 -17.99 -1.57
CA ASN A 147 19.50 -17.69 -2.99
C ASN A 147 20.81 -17.38 -3.71
N TYR A 148 21.72 -16.65 -3.07
CA TYR A 148 23.02 -16.32 -3.65
C TYR A 148 23.90 -17.57 -3.85
N LEU A 149 23.95 -18.45 -2.84
CA LEU A 149 24.69 -19.72 -2.93
C LEU A 149 24.18 -20.61 -4.07
N ASN A 150 22.86 -20.60 -4.33
CA ASN A 150 22.23 -21.39 -5.37
C ASN A 150 22.08 -20.66 -6.72
N SER A 151 22.63 -19.45 -6.84
CA SER A 151 22.59 -18.71 -8.10
C SER A 151 23.53 -19.33 -9.14
N SER A 152 23.08 -19.37 -10.40
CA SER A 152 23.92 -19.77 -11.55
C SER A 152 25.02 -18.75 -11.88
N TYR A 153 24.90 -17.53 -11.35
CA TYR A 153 25.86 -16.45 -11.50
C TYR A 153 26.15 -15.81 -10.14
N GLN A 154 27.42 -15.75 -9.76
CA GLN A 154 27.89 -15.15 -8.51
C GLN A 154 28.92 -14.07 -8.86
N GLU A 155 28.54 -12.80 -8.69
CA GLU A 155 29.37 -11.64 -9.02
C GLU A 155 30.59 -11.51 -8.08
N LEU A 156 30.42 -11.96 -6.84
CA LEU A 156 31.43 -11.94 -5.77
C LEU A 156 31.67 -13.34 -5.17
N PRO A 157 32.85 -13.60 -4.59
CA PRO A 157 33.06 -14.77 -3.75
C PRO A 157 32.02 -14.87 -2.64
N ILE A 158 31.58 -16.10 -2.33
CA ILE A 158 30.51 -16.38 -1.34
C ILE A 158 30.77 -15.69 0.01
N ASP A 159 31.99 -15.73 0.52
CA ASP A 159 32.31 -15.14 1.83
C ASP A 159 32.21 -13.61 1.83
N GLN A 160 32.58 -12.97 0.71
CA GLN A 160 32.44 -11.52 0.55
C GLN A 160 30.96 -11.13 0.48
N ALA A 161 30.17 -11.84 -0.33
CA ALA A 161 28.73 -11.62 -0.41
C ALA A 161 28.04 -11.86 0.94
N ASN A 162 28.38 -12.93 1.65
CA ASN A 162 27.85 -13.22 2.98
C ASN A 162 28.15 -12.10 3.98
N THR A 163 29.38 -11.56 3.96
CA THR A 163 29.76 -10.42 4.79
C THR A 163 28.89 -9.20 4.48
N MET A 164 28.73 -8.86 3.20
CA MET A 164 27.87 -7.74 2.79
C MET A 164 26.40 -7.93 3.17
N ILE A 165 25.88 -9.16 3.07
CA ILE A 165 24.51 -9.49 3.49
C ILE A 165 24.34 -9.22 4.99
N ASP A 166 25.29 -9.67 5.81
CA ASP A 166 25.22 -9.53 7.27
C ASP A 166 25.36 -8.09 7.74
N THR A 167 26.22 -7.30 7.08
CA THR A 167 26.54 -5.93 7.54
C THR A 167 25.62 -4.87 6.98
N GLU A 168 25.04 -5.06 5.78
CA GLU A 168 24.36 -3.98 5.07
C GLU A 168 23.10 -4.43 4.31
N LEU A 169 23.23 -5.41 3.40
CA LEU A 169 22.19 -5.64 2.39
C LEU A 169 20.88 -6.14 3.00
N ALA A 170 20.93 -7.03 4.00
CA ALA A 170 19.70 -7.49 4.66
C ALA A 170 18.97 -6.34 5.39
N GLY A 171 19.73 -5.39 5.97
CA GLY A 171 19.16 -4.19 6.59
C GLY A 171 18.49 -3.28 5.57
N SER A 172 19.13 -3.08 4.41
CA SER A 172 18.57 -2.30 3.30
C SER A 172 17.31 -2.93 2.71
N ALA A 173 17.32 -4.25 2.50
CA ALA A 173 16.16 -5.00 2.04
C ALA A 173 14.97 -4.90 3.02
N ARG A 174 15.23 -4.98 4.32
CA ARG A 174 14.21 -4.77 5.38
C ARG A 174 13.59 -3.38 5.35
N ILE A 175 14.38 -2.33 5.13
CA ILE A 175 13.86 -0.97 4.99
C ILE A 175 12.93 -0.86 3.78
N VAL A 176 13.30 -1.51 2.67
CA VAL A 176 12.46 -1.57 1.46
C VAL A 176 11.15 -2.31 1.74
N GLU A 177 11.21 -3.46 2.40
CA GLU A 177 10.03 -4.28 2.72
C GLU A 177 9.01 -3.48 3.55
N PHE A 178 9.46 -2.91 4.67
CA PHE A 178 8.59 -2.11 5.51
C PHE A 178 8.12 -0.83 4.85
N SER A 179 8.91 -0.20 3.97
CA SER A 179 8.41 0.98 3.24
C SER A 179 7.23 0.61 2.35
N ARG A 180 7.32 -0.53 1.65
CA ARG A 180 6.26 -1.02 0.76
C ARG A 180 5.01 -1.46 1.54
N ILE A 181 5.18 -2.03 2.72
CA ILE A 181 4.08 -2.31 3.66
C ILE A 181 3.43 -0.99 4.11
N LEU A 182 4.22 0.00 4.50
CA LEU A 182 3.70 1.29 4.93
C LEU A 182 3.00 2.05 3.79
N ASP A 183 3.50 1.97 2.57
CA ASP A 183 2.85 2.51 1.38
C ASP A 183 1.43 1.96 1.23
N HIS A 184 1.25 0.66 1.44
CA HIS A 184 -0.06 0.01 1.43
C HIS A 184 -0.99 0.58 2.51
N GLU A 185 -0.53 0.61 3.77
CA GLU A 185 -1.33 1.11 4.89
C GLU A 185 -1.67 2.61 4.76
N MET A 186 -0.75 3.40 4.20
CA MET A 186 -0.97 4.79 3.86
C MET A 186 -2.04 4.95 2.78
N GLY A 187 -2.08 4.06 1.79
CA GLY A 187 -3.17 4.00 0.81
C GLY A 187 -4.55 3.80 1.47
N HIS A 188 -4.62 2.97 2.51
CA HIS A 188 -5.85 2.85 3.32
C HIS A 188 -6.21 4.16 4.03
N ALA A 189 -5.24 4.90 4.57
CA ALA A 189 -5.49 6.21 5.17
C ALA A 189 -6.02 7.25 4.16
N LEU A 190 -5.71 7.10 2.87
CA LEU A 190 -6.33 7.89 1.78
C LEU A 190 -7.75 7.46 1.43
N GLY A 191 -8.26 6.40 2.06
CA GLY A 191 -9.61 5.88 1.84
C GLY A 191 -9.67 4.67 0.92
N MET A 192 -8.55 4.11 0.48
CA MET A 192 -8.56 3.01 -0.50
C MET A 192 -8.90 1.69 0.20
N LYS A 193 -9.75 0.86 -0.42
CA LYS A 193 -9.92 -0.55 -0.02
C LYS A 193 -8.85 -1.41 -0.71
N HIS A 194 -8.77 -2.69 -0.38
CA HIS A 194 -7.92 -3.61 -1.14
C HIS A 194 -8.31 -3.65 -2.63
N SER A 195 -7.31 -3.63 -3.50
CA SER A 195 -7.43 -3.91 -4.93
C SER A 195 -7.77 -5.38 -5.16
N LYS A 196 -8.47 -5.67 -6.26
CA LYS A 196 -8.67 -7.06 -6.75
C LYS A 196 -7.54 -7.52 -7.67
N ASN A 197 -6.76 -6.61 -8.23
CA ASN A 197 -5.63 -6.91 -9.11
C ASN A 197 -4.35 -7.01 -8.27
N SER A 198 -3.65 -8.14 -8.38
CA SER A 198 -2.40 -8.47 -7.69
C SER A 198 -1.21 -7.58 -8.06
N HIS A 199 -1.27 -6.89 -9.20
CA HIS A 199 -0.22 -5.98 -9.64
C HIS A 199 -0.30 -4.59 -9.00
N ASN A 200 -1.38 -4.29 -8.27
CA ASN A 200 -1.53 -3.01 -7.59
C ASN A 200 -0.97 -3.08 -6.18
N LEU A 201 -0.37 -1.99 -5.71
CA LEU A 201 0.12 -1.86 -4.33
C LEU A 201 -0.96 -2.22 -3.32
N MET A 202 -2.21 -1.81 -3.56
CA MET A 202 -3.31 -2.08 -2.64
C MET A 202 -3.85 -3.51 -2.68
N TYR A 203 -3.22 -4.46 -3.39
CA TYR A 203 -3.64 -5.86 -3.30
C TYR A 203 -3.39 -6.41 -1.90
N LYS A 204 -4.26 -7.28 -1.39
CA LYS A 204 -4.14 -7.78 0.00
C LYS A 204 -3.04 -8.83 0.23
N GLY A 205 -2.57 -9.47 -0.84
CA GLY A 205 -1.66 -10.61 -0.77
C GLY A 205 -0.28 -10.25 -1.31
N VAL A 206 0.20 -9.06 -1.00
CA VAL A 206 1.50 -8.64 -1.51
C VAL A 206 2.60 -9.32 -0.70
N GLY A 207 3.54 -9.94 -1.42
CA GLY A 207 4.81 -10.44 -0.91
C GLY A 207 5.88 -10.11 -1.93
N TYR A 208 7.05 -9.70 -1.47
CA TYR A 208 8.10 -9.16 -2.30
C TYR A 208 9.31 -10.09 -2.30
N GLY A 209 9.39 -10.99 -3.29
CA GLY A 209 10.48 -11.97 -3.37
C GLY A 209 11.84 -11.38 -3.79
N ASP A 210 11.83 -10.17 -4.34
CA ASP A 210 12.99 -9.42 -4.80
C ASP A 210 13.89 -8.98 -3.62
N ILE A 211 13.34 -8.78 -2.42
CA ILE A 211 14.11 -8.43 -1.22
C ILE A 211 15.08 -9.53 -0.77
N TYR A 212 14.92 -10.75 -1.29
CA TYR A 212 15.79 -11.90 -1.01
C TYR A 212 16.84 -12.14 -2.09
N GLN A 213 16.95 -11.25 -3.08
CA GLN A 213 17.92 -11.41 -4.18
C GLN A 213 19.12 -10.48 -3.93
N PHE A 214 20.31 -11.06 -3.77
CA PHE A 214 21.54 -10.30 -3.52
C PHE A 214 21.75 -9.20 -4.57
N ASP A 215 21.69 -9.57 -5.86
CA ASP A 215 21.95 -8.64 -6.97
C ASP A 215 20.94 -7.48 -7.00
N ASP A 216 19.67 -7.73 -6.70
CA ASP A 216 18.65 -6.67 -6.74
C ASP A 216 18.85 -5.66 -5.61
N VAL A 217 19.28 -6.13 -4.44
CA VAL A 217 19.60 -5.25 -3.30
C VAL A 217 20.91 -4.53 -3.55
N TYR A 218 21.96 -5.26 -3.94
CA TYR A 218 23.31 -4.75 -4.18
C TYR A 218 23.34 -3.65 -5.24
N HIS A 219 22.61 -3.85 -6.35
CA HIS A 219 22.51 -2.88 -7.44
C HIS A 219 21.37 -1.85 -7.24
N GLY A 220 20.72 -1.83 -6.07
CA GLY A 220 19.68 -0.85 -5.73
C GLY A 220 18.42 -0.94 -6.59
N ARG A 221 18.16 -2.09 -7.25
CA ARG A 221 17.01 -2.30 -8.14
C ARG A 221 15.68 -2.32 -7.39
N LEU A 222 15.73 -2.50 -6.06
CA LEU A 222 14.57 -2.41 -5.18
C LEU A 222 14.03 -0.98 -4.99
N ASN A 223 14.80 0.04 -5.39
CA ASN A 223 14.46 1.46 -5.27
C ASN A 223 13.41 1.93 -6.29
N VAL A 224 12.39 1.10 -6.52
CA VAL A 224 11.25 1.38 -7.38
C VAL A 224 10.03 1.77 -6.56
N ASN A 225 9.33 2.81 -7.02
CA ASN A 225 8.07 3.23 -6.41
C ASN A 225 6.90 2.41 -6.98
N LEU A 226 6.35 1.53 -6.13
CA LEU A 226 5.34 0.53 -6.50
C LEU A 226 3.91 1.07 -6.61
N ILE A 227 3.68 2.35 -6.29
CA ILE A 227 2.35 2.97 -6.46
C ILE A 227 2.01 3.00 -7.94
N THR A 228 1.02 2.20 -8.32
CA THR A 228 0.58 2.07 -9.71
C THR A 228 -0.27 3.26 -10.16
N LYS A 229 -0.50 3.36 -11.47
CA LYS A 229 -1.47 4.32 -12.02
C LYS A 229 -2.88 4.12 -11.45
N ASN A 230 -3.27 2.87 -11.16
CA ASN A 230 -4.57 2.57 -10.56
C ASN A 230 -4.63 3.07 -9.12
N ASP A 231 -3.59 2.81 -8.33
CA ASP A 231 -3.51 3.26 -6.95
C ASP A 231 -3.53 4.80 -6.89
N LEU A 232 -2.74 5.45 -7.74
CA LEU A 232 -2.70 6.91 -7.83
C LEU A 232 -4.05 7.53 -8.20
N ALA A 233 -4.79 6.94 -9.16
CA ALA A 233 -6.10 7.43 -9.54
C ALA A 233 -7.11 7.34 -8.38
N ARG A 234 -7.05 6.26 -7.61
CA ARG A 234 -7.92 6.03 -6.44
C ARG A 234 -7.56 6.95 -5.28
N ALA A 235 -6.26 7.16 -5.02
CA ALA A 235 -5.76 8.13 -4.06
C ALA A 235 -6.24 9.55 -4.38
N LYS A 236 -6.05 10.00 -5.62
CA LYS A 236 -6.53 11.32 -6.10
C LYS A 236 -8.04 11.46 -5.93
N ALA A 237 -8.81 10.41 -6.23
CA ALA A 237 -10.25 10.42 -6.01
C ALA A 237 -10.63 10.52 -4.53
N GLY A 238 -9.95 9.75 -3.67
CA GLY A 238 -10.14 9.79 -2.22
C GLY A 238 -9.88 11.19 -1.67
N ILE A 239 -8.72 11.78 -1.99
CA ILE A 239 -8.36 13.11 -1.49
C ILE A 239 -9.33 14.17 -2.01
N LYS A 240 -9.63 14.19 -3.32
CA LYS A 240 -10.58 15.16 -3.89
C LYS A 240 -11.96 15.09 -3.24
N MET A 241 -12.44 13.88 -2.95
CA MET A 241 -13.72 13.70 -2.25
C MET A 241 -13.63 14.17 -0.80
N TYR A 242 -12.50 13.96 -0.12
CA TYR A 242 -12.28 14.50 1.23
C TYR A 242 -12.32 16.04 1.22
N ASP A 243 -11.56 16.66 0.31
CA ASP A 243 -11.45 18.12 0.14
C ASP A 243 -12.81 18.79 -0.12
N LEU A 244 -13.70 18.13 -0.87
CA LEU A 244 -15.02 18.68 -1.19
C LEU A 244 -16.06 18.46 -0.09
N LEU A 245 -15.88 17.44 0.76
CA LEU A 245 -16.88 17.05 1.76
C LEU A 245 -16.66 17.70 3.12
N HIS A 246 -15.44 18.12 3.43
CA HIS A 246 -15.07 18.75 4.69
C HIS A 246 -14.76 20.22 4.42
#